data_AF-A0A5K0VWI1-F1
#
_entry.id   AF-A0A5K0VWI1-F1
#
_cell.length_a   1.000
_cell.length_b   1.000
_cell.length_c   1.000
_cell.angle_alpha   90.00
_cell.angle_beta   90.00
_cell.angle_gamma   90.00
#
_symmetry.space_group_name_H-M   'P 1'
#
loop_
_entity.id
_entity.type
_entity.pdbx_description
1 polymer ?
#
loop_
_entity_poly.entity_id
_entity_poly.type
_entity_poly.pdbx_seq_one_letter_code
_entity_poly.pdbx_strand_id
1 'polypeptide(L)'
;NGRASLGDSIYRSITVDSFDPLHFLSTIDLSTEHKILDLMNRIEASVIIWQRKMHNKDGKSSWGSAVSLEKREQFEERAETILLLLKQRFPGIPQSALDISKIQYNK
;
A
#
# COMPACT_ATOMS: atom_id res chain seq x y z
N ASN A 1 -4.82 8.92 -7.21
CA ASN A 1 -4.60 9.23 -5.78
C ASN A 1 -4.45 7.89 -5.04
N GLY A 2 -3.88 7.81 -3.83
CA GLY A 2 -3.62 6.49 -3.22
C GLY A 2 -4.87 5.63 -2.99
N ARG A 3 -6.03 6.26 -2.68
CA ARG A 3 -7.31 5.57 -2.62
C ARG A 3 -7.70 4.90 -3.95
N ALA A 4 -7.51 5.58 -5.09
CA ALA A 4 -7.81 5.02 -6.41
C ALA A 4 -6.91 3.83 -6.75
N SER A 5 -5.65 3.85 -6.31
CA SER A 5 -4.72 2.72 -6.48
C SER A 5 -5.13 1.51 -5.62
N LEU A 6 -5.52 1.73 -4.36
CA LEU A 6 -6.02 0.66 -3.50
C LEU A 6 -7.42 0.18 -3.88
N GLY A 7 -8.25 1.01 -4.49
CA GLY A 7 -9.69 0.78 -4.57
C GLY A 7 -10.39 0.94 -3.20
N ASP A 8 -11.70 1.13 -3.25
CA ASP A 8 -12.47 1.56 -2.08
C ASP A 8 -12.50 0.54 -0.94
N SER A 9 -12.60 -0.75 -1.24
CA SER A 9 -12.65 -1.80 -0.22
C SER A 9 -11.36 -1.86 0.59
N ILE A 10 -10.21 -1.93 -0.09
CA ILE A 10 -8.91 -2.02 0.57
C ILE A 10 -8.63 -0.73 1.33
N TYR A 11 -8.90 0.43 0.72
CA TYR A 11 -8.73 1.72 1.38
C TYR A 11 -9.51 1.79 2.70
N ARG A 12 -10.80 1.42 2.71
CA ARG A 12 -11.59 1.40 3.93
C ARG A 12 -10.97 0.49 4.99
N SER A 13 -10.58 -0.72 4.63
CA SER A 13 -10.00 -1.70 5.55
C SER A 13 -8.69 -1.25 6.19
N ILE A 14 -7.83 -0.51 5.46
CA ILE A 14 -6.56 -0.04 6.02
C ILE A 14 -6.72 1.25 6.85
N THR A 15 -7.80 2.00 6.66
CA THR A 15 -8.04 3.30 7.33
C THR A 15 -8.96 3.22 8.56
N VAL A 16 -9.33 2.02 8.99
CA VAL A 16 -10.09 1.77 10.23
C VAL A 16 -9.31 2.23 11.47
N ASP A 17 -9.99 2.50 12.59
CA ASP A 17 -9.28 2.94 13.81
C ASP A 17 -8.42 1.81 14.41
N SER A 18 -8.92 0.57 14.45
CA SER A 18 -8.18 -0.62 14.91
C SER A 18 -7.93 -1.59 13.76
N PHE A 19 -6.67 -1.94 13.52
CA PHE A 19 -6.26 -2.73 12.37
C PHE A 19 -5.42 -3.94 12.79
N ASP A 20 -5.79 -5.11 12.28
CA ASP A 20 -4.99 -6.32 12.34
C ASP A 20 -4.63 -6.75 10.91
N PRO A 21 -3.33 -6.76 10.55
CA PRO A 21 -2.89 -7.12 9.21
C PRO A 21 -3.18 -8.58 8.86
N LEU A 22 -3.17 -9.50 9.83
CA LEU A 22 -3.45 -10.92 9.57
C LEU A 22 -4.94 -11.12 9.30
N HIS A 23 -5.80 -10.49 10.10
CA HIS A 23 -7.24 -10.45 9.82
C HIS A 23 -7.52 -9.84 8.45
N PHE A 24 -6.92 -8.68 8.13
CA PHE A 24 -7.06 -8.07 6.81
C PHE A 24 -6.71 -9.05 5.69
N LEU A 25 -5.54 -9.69 5.76
CA LEU A 25 -5.11 -10.66 4.74
C LEU A 25 -6.02 -11.89 4.64
N SER A 26 -6.73 -12.27 5.70
CA SER A 26 -7.73 -13.34 5.65
C SER A 26 -9.00 -12.96 4.88
N THR A 27 -9.29 -11.66 4.76
CA THR A 27 -10.46 -11.13 4.02
C THR A 27 -10.17 -10.90 2.54
N ILE A 28 -8.90 -10.93 2.13
CA ILE A 28 -8.49 -10.75 0.75
C ILE A 28 -8.33 -12.10 0.06
N ASP A 29 -8.82 -12.18 -1.18
CA ASP A 29 -8.61 -13.34 -2.02
C ASP A 29 -7.15 -13.40 -2.50
N LEU A 30 -6.38 -14.30 -1.88
CA LEU A 30 -4.97 -14.57 -2.18
C LEU A 30 -4.78 -15.96 -2.83
N SER A 31 -5.82 -16.48 -3.50
CA SER A 31 -5.83 -17.84 -4.06
C SER A 31 -4.87 -18.06 -5.22
N THR A 32 -4.41 -17.00 -5.89
CA THR A 32 -3.51 -17.10 -7.04
C THR A 32 -2.38 -16.09 -6.94
N GLU A 33 -1.25 -16.44 -7.57
CA GLU A 33 -0.07 -15.58 -7.68
C GLU A 33 -0.42 -14.19 -8.24
N HIS A 34 -1.23 -14.15 -9.30
CA HIS A 34 -1.66 -12.89 -9.92
C HIS A 34 -2.41 -11.99 -8.94
N LYS A 35 -3.28 -12.54 -8.08
CA LYS A 35 -4.03 -11.76 -7.08
C LYS A 35 -3.12 -11.23 -5.97
N ILE A 36 -2.16 -12.03 -5.53
CA ILE A 36 -1.16 -11.61 -4.55
C ILE A 36 -0.32 -10.45 -5.13
N LEU A 37 0.13 -10.60 -6.37
CA LEU A 37 0.94 -9.59 -7.05
C LEU A 37 0.15 -8.30 -7.34
N ASP A 38 -1.13 -8.40 -7.71
CA ASP A 38 -2.03 -7.25 -7.85
C ASP A 38 -2.13 -6.46 -6.54
N LEU A 39 -2.36 -7.16 -5.41
CA LEU A 39 -2.42 -6.54 -4.10
C LEU A 39 -1.10 -5.82 -3.76
N MET A 40 0.05 -6.47 -3.95
CA MET A 40 1.37 -5.87 -3.71
C MET A 40 1.54 -4.58 -4.51
N ASN A 41 1.30 -4.63 -5.83
CA ASN A 41 1.44 -3.48 -6.72
C ASN A 41 0.54 -2.31 -6.31
N ARG A 42 -0.70 -2.60 -5.91
CA ARG A 42 -1.67 -1.57 -5.47
C ARG A 42 -1.25 -0.91 -4.17
N ILE A 43 -0.73 -1.68 -3.21
CA ILE A 43 -0.21 -1.15 -1.94
C ILE A 43 1.02 -0.30 -2.19
N GLU A 44 2.01 -0.80 -2.94
CA GLU A 44 3.25 -0.08 -3.25
C GLU A 44 2.98 1.25 -3.97
N ALA A 45 2.10 1.23 -4.99
CA ALA A 45 1.71 2.44 -5.69
C ALA A 45 1.10 3.48 -4.74
N SER A 46 0.33 3.03 -3.75
CA SER A 46 -0.34 3.90 -2.79
C SER A 46 0.63 4.51 -1.80
N VAL A 47 1.56 3.71 -1.26
CA VAL A 47 2.66 4.17 -0.39
C VAL A 47 3.48 5.23 -1.11
N ILE A 48 3.91 4.98 -2.35
CA ILE A 48 4.68 5.96 -3.14
C ILE A 48 3.90 7.28 -3.31
N ILE A 49 2.60 7.20 -3.63
CA ILE A 49 1.77 8.39 -3.81
C ILE A 49 1.66 9.17 -2.48
N TRP A 50 1.58 8.48 -1.34
CA TRP A 50 1.49 9.13 -0.04
C TRP A 50 2.81 9.78 0.36
N GLN A 51 3.93 9.07 0.23
CA GLN A 51 5.27 9.60 0.49
C GLN A 51 5.56 10.84 -0.34
N ARG A 52 5.29 10.80 -1.66
CA ARG A 52 5.46 11.97 -2.55
C ARG A 52 4.61 13.17 -2.10
N LYS A 53 3.40 12.91 -1.61
CA LYS A 53 2.49 13.96 -1.11
C LYS A 53 2.90 14.52 0.25
N MET A 54 3.63 13.77 1.07
CA MET A 54 4.17 14.28 2.34
C MET A 54 5.38 15.18 2.09
N HIS A 55 6.23 14.82 1.12
CA HIS A 55 7.43 15.58 0.79
C HIS A 55 7.15 16.84 -0.05
N ASN A 56 6.20 16.80 -0.98
CA ASN A 56 5.78 17.99 -1.73
C ASN A 56 4.79 18.83 -0.89
N LYS A 57 5.33 19.79 -0.11
CA LYS A 57 4.56 20.79 0.66
C LYS A 57 3.78 21.80 -0.20
N ASP A 58 3.93 21.79 -1.52
CA ASP A 58 3.29 22.75 -2.41
C ASP A 58 1.78 22.47 -2.59
N GLY A 59 0.98 23.09 -1.72
CA GLY A 59 -0.19 23.83 -2.15
C GLY A 59 -1.36 23.03 -2.74
N LYS A 60 -1.68 21.87 -2.18
CA LYS A 60 -3.03 21.24 -2.07
C LYS A 60 -2.82 19.79 -1.67
N SER A 61 -2.76 19.51 -0.36
CA SER A 61 -2.81 18.14 0.10
C SER A 61 -4.15 17.55 -0.34
N SER A 62 -4.15 16.68 -1.36
CA SER A 62 -5.37 16.00 -1.81
C SER A 62 -5.91 15.00 -0.78
N TRP A 63 -5.14 14.72 0.28
CA TRP A 63 -5.71 14.34 1.57
C TRP A 63 -6.19 15.66 2.16
N GLY A 64 -7.49 15.95 2.03
CA GLY A 64 -8.04 17.17 2.61
C GLY A 64 -7.63 17.32 4.08
N SER A 65 -7.82 18.50 4.64
CA SER A 65 -7.50 18.87 6.03
C SER A 65 -8.06 17.91 7.11
N ALA A 66 -8.84 16.90 6.73
CA ALA A 66 -9.51 15.92 7.56
C ALA A 66 -8.63 14.77 8.12
N VAL A 67 -7.45 14.50 7.57
CA VAL A 67 -6.58 13.40 8.07
C VAL A 67 -5.26 13.96 8.60
N SER A 68 -5.02 13.73 9.90
CA SER A 68 -3.81 14.16 10.62
C SER A 68 -2.55 13.49 10.07
N LEU A 69 -1.38 14.06 10.39
CA LEU A 69 -0.08 13.46 10.05
C LEU A 69 0.09 12.09 10.72
N GLU A 70 -0.28 11.97 12.00
CA GLU A 70 -0.24 10.71 12.74
C GLU A 70 -1.04 9.59 12.05
N LYS A 71 -2.28 9.88 11.60
CA LYS A 71 -3.07 8.89 10.86
C LYS A 71 -2.43 8.52 9.51
N ARG A 72 -1.68 9.42 8.88
CA ARG A 72 -0.96 9.12 7.63
C ARG A 72 0.19 8.15 7.88
N GLU A 73 1.00 8.42 8.90
CA GLU A 73 2.11 7.54 9.31
C GLU A 73 1.59 6.15 9.68
N GLN A 74 0.48 6.07 10.41
CA GLN A 74 -0.19 4.79 10.71
C GLN A 74 -0.61 4.03 9.45
N PHE A 75 -1.15 4.70 8.43
CA PHE A 75 -1.56 4.02 7.20
C PHE A 75 -0.37 3.55 6.37
N GLU A 76 0.75 4.27 6.42
CA GLU A 76 2.01 3.88 5.81
C GLU A 76 2.61 2.64 6.50
N GLU A 77 2.71 2.66 7.84
CA GLU A 77 3.19 1.52 8.64
C GLU A 77 2.36 0.25 8.38
N ARG A 78 1.03 0.38 8.31
CA ARG A 78 0.12 -0.73 7.98
C ARG A 78 0.39 -1.27 6.58
N ALA A 79 0.58 -0.41 5.60
CA ALA A 79 0.87 -0.81 4.23
C ALA A 79 2.20 -1.57 4.12
N GLU A 80 3.26 -1.09 4.79
CA GLU A 80 4.56 -1.76 4.86
C GLU A 80 4.46 -3.12 5.56
N THR A 81 3.71 -3.20 6.67
CA THR A 81 3.48 -4.45 7.39
C THR A 81 2.77 -5.49 6.52
N ILE A 82 1.76 -5.07 5.74
CA ILE A 82 1.08 -5.97 4.79
C ILE A 82 2.08 -6.49 3.74
N LEU A 83 2.90 -5.63 3.15
CA LEU A 83 3.91 -6.04 2.16
C LEU A 83 4.92 -7.02 2.74
N LEU A 84 5.37 -6.80 3.98
CA LEU A 84 6.28 -7.70 4.69
C LEU A 84 5.64 -9.08 4.88
N LEU A 85 4.40 -9.12 5.37
CA LEU A 85 3.67 -10.37 5.60
C LEU A 85 3.41 -11.14 4.31
N LEU A 86 3.12 -10.45 3.21
CA LEU A 86 2.97 -11.09 1.90
C LEU A 86 4.27 -11.75 1.45
N LYS A 87 5.42 -11.08 1.62
CA LYS A 87 6.75 -11.65 1.29
C LYS A 87 7.09 -12.86 2.16
N GLN A 88 6.75 -12.81 3.45
CA GLN A 88 6.96 -13.94 4.36
C GLN A 88 6.06 -15.14 4.04
N ARG A 89 4.79 -14.89 3.71
CA ARG A 89 3.81 -15.94 3.40
C ARG A 89 4.02 -16.56 2.01
N PHE A 90 4.57 -15.80 1.07
CA PHE A 90 4.77 -16.20 -0.33
C PHE A 90 6.22 -15.93 -0.78
N PRO A 91 7.21 -16.68 -0.28
CA PRO A 91 8.63 -16.42 -0.54
C PRO A 91 9.07 -16.58 -2.00
N GLY A 92 8.24 -17.20 -2.86
CA GLY A 92 8.50 -17.38 -4.30
C GLY A 92 7.70 -16.45 -5.21
N ILE A 93 7.03 -15.43 -4.67
CA ILE A 93 6.21 -14.51 -5.48
C ILE A 93 7.07 -13.75 -6.51
N PRO A 94 6.59 -13.54 -7.75
CA PRO A 94 7.28 -12.71 -8.72
C PRO A 94 7.53 -11.28 -8.21
N GLN A 95 8.56 -10.63 -8.77
CA GLN A 95 8.87 -9.24 -8.44
C GLN A 95 7.71 -8.31 -8.81
N SER A 96 7.47 -7.30 -7.96
CA SER A 96 6.46 -6.29 -8.25
C SER A 96 6.85 -5.43 -9.45
N ALA A 97 5.88 -4.74 -10.03
CA ALA A 97 6.11 -3.82 -11.13
C ALA A 97 7.06 -2.68 -10.72
N LEU A 98 7.00 -2.25 -9.46
CA LEU A 98 7.92 -1.27 -8.91
C LEU A 98 9.35 -1.79 -8.84
N ASP A 99 9.55 -3.01 -8.35
CA ASP A 99 10.88 -3.61 -8.23
C ASP A 99 11.51 -3.84 -9.61
N ILE A 100 10.72 -4.34 -10.58
CA ILE A 100 11.15 -4.46 -11.98
C ILE A 100 11.56 -3.10 -12.54
N SER A 101 10.74 -2.05 -12.32
CA SER A 101 11.06 -0.70 -12.76
C SER A 101 12.34 -0.16 -12.09
N LYS A 102 12.54 -0.41 -10.80
CA LYS A 102 13.75 0.01 -10.09
C LYS A 102 14.99 -0.65 -10.67
N ILE A 103 14.92 -1.92 -11.09
CA ILE A 103 16.02 -2.63 -11.73
C ILE A 103 16.27 -2.06 -13.13
N GLN A 104 15.21 -1.91 -13.93
CA GLN A 104 15.30 -1.46 -15.33
C GLN A 104 15.90 -0.06 -15.47
N TYR A 105 15.58 0.85 -14.56
CA TYR A 105 15.98 2.25 -14.63
C TYR A 105 17.04 2.65 -13.60
N ASN A 106 17.61 1.68 -12.86
CA ASN A 106 18.80 1.94 -12.04
C ASN A 106 19.97 2.31 -12.98
N LYS A 107 20.71 3.37 -12.63
CA LYS A 107 21.91 3.80 -13.36
C LYS A 107 23.12 3.74 -12.44
#